data_AF-A0A117UZR8-F1
#
_entry.id   AF-A0A117UZR8-F1
#
_cell.length_a   1.000
_cell.length_b   1.000
_cell.length_c   1.000
_cell.angle_alpha   90.00
_cell.angle_beta   90.00
_cell.angle_gamma   90.00
#
_symmetry.space_group_name_H-M   'P 1'
#
loop_
_entity.id
_entity.type
_entity.pdbx_description
1 polymer ?
#
loop_
_entity_poly.entity_id
_entity_poly.type
_entity_poly.pdbx_seq_one_letter_code
_entity_poly.pdbx_strand_id
1 'polypeptide(L)'
;MRHDGQNPFPVDQVFSRQQLREQTAIPDDVVGFWIKEELLIPLPAAPREHRRFSYEQLNVAVILNAMRSLGANIGVLRAFAQGLQHGIRIMRQRNIAYNDVIDIEDLHKLLFRRTKDVEIPVFDQHGKFIEYNLTYYEDEIIDYWRKFNQIAHDERKDFLIKIAKSLNVYDMRWLYICSDLFNPNILDFERSDESFWLAWLNEDGEADIEPTYEGSSVTRYPDSAAFYVPFVKLIRGLWPDRIVELEEPKPDAVLCDAKVGDVS
;
A
#
# COMPACT_ATOMS: atom_id res chain seq x y z
N MET A 1 1.02 12.68 -13.50
CA MET A 1 -0.35 13.19 -13.72
C MET A 1 -1.26 12.46 -12.76
N ARG A 2 -2.13 13.15 -12.01
CA ARG A 2 -3.11 12.45 -11.16
C ARG A 2 -4.28 12.07 -12.08
N HIS A 3 -4.46 10.78 -12.36
CA HIS A 3 -5.62 10.32 -13.10
C HIS A 3 -6.89 10.64 -12.29
N ASP A 4 -7.74 11.48 -12.86
CA ASP A 4 -9.08 11.71 -12.36
C ASP A 4 -9.90 10.41 -12.50
N GLY A 5 -10.17 9.75 -11.38
CA GLY A 5 -11.56 9.51 -11.03
C GLY A 5 -12.16 8.11 -11.16
N GLN A 6 -11.41 7.05 -11.46
CA GLN A 6 -11.89 5.69 -11.19
C GLN A 6 -10.82 4.87 -10.50
N ASN A 7 -11.09 4.45 -9.26
CA ASN A 7 -10.29 3.43 -8.61
C ASN A 7 -10.47 2.14 -9.43
N PRO A 8 -9.42 1.62 -10.12
CA PRO A 8 -9.52 0.37 -10.86
C PRO A 8 -9.86 -0.82 -9.95
N PHE A 9 -9.73 -0.68 -8.62
CA PHE A 9 -10.31 -1.62 -7.68
C PHE A 9 -11.75 -1.19 -7.31
N PRO A 10 -12.74 -2.09 -7.45
CA PRO A 10 -14.07 -1.86 -6.92
C PRO A 10 -13.99 -2.12 -5.42
N VAL A 11 -13.79 -1.05 -4.66
CA VAL A 11 -13.69 -1.07 -3.19
C VAL A 11 -14.91 -1.76 -2.55
N ASP A 12 -16.04 -1.77 -3.26
CA ASP A 12 -17.32 -2.38 -2.86
C ASP A 12 -17.47 -3.86 -3.25
N GLN A 13 -16.56 -4.42 -4.06
CA GLN A 13 -16.64 -5.83 -4.45
C GLN A 13 -16.26 -6.73 -3.28
N VAL A 14 -17.11 -7.73 -3.05
CA VAL A 14 -16.91 -8.72 -2.00
C VAL A 14 -16.84 -10.13 -2.58
N PHE A 15 -16.02 -10.98 -1.96
CA PHE A 15 -15.69 -12.32 -2.43
C PHE A 15 -16.26 -13.36 -1.47
N SER A 16 -16.90 -14.40 -2.02
CA SER A 16 -17.19 -15.61 -1.26
C SER A 16 -15.89 -16.35 -0.91
N ARG A 17 -15.94 -17.27 0.05
CA ARG A 17 -14.85 -18.21 0.33
C ARG A 17 -14.43 -19.01 -0.92
N GLN A 18 -15.40 -19.40 -1.75
CA GLN A 18 -15.13 -20.12 -2.99
C GLN A 18 -14.36 -19.26 -3.99
N GLN A 19 -14.78 -18.01 -4.20
CA GLN A 19 -14.10 -17.08 -5.10
C GLN A 19 -12.70 -16.75 -4.59
N LEU A 20 -12.52 -16.59 -3.27
CA LEU A 20 -11.20 -16.41 -2.67
C LEU A 20 -10.28 -17.57 -3.01
N ARG A 21 -10.74 -18.82 -2.82
CA ARG A 21 -9.97 -20.02 -3.19
C ARG A 21 -9.62 -20.03 -4.68
N GLU A 22 -10.60 -19.77 -5.55
CA GLU A 22 -10.42 -19.82 -7.00
C GLU A 22 -9.38 -18.80 -7.48
N GLN A 23 -9.40 -17.59 -6.93
CA GLN A 23 -8.47 -16.53 -7.34
C GLN A 23 -7.07 -16.66 -6.72
N THR A 24 -6.97 -17.17 -5.49
CA THR A 24 -5.70 -17.24 -4.75
C THR A 24 -5.01 -18.60 -4.81
N ALA A 25 -5.69 -19.61 -5.39
CA ALA A 25 -5.28 -21.02 -5.39
C ALA A 25 -5.02 -21.62 -3.99
N ILE A 26 -5.63 -21.06 -2.94
CA ILE A 26 -5.48 -21.55 -1.56
C ILE A 26 -6.51 -22.67 -1.31
N PRO A 27 -6.09 -23.88 -0.88
CA PRO A 27 -7.01 -24.96 -0.53
C PRO A 27 -8.09 -24.56 0.49
N ASP A 28 -9.30 -25.11 0.36
CA ASP A 28 -10.44 -24.68 1.17
C ASP A 28 -10.21 -24.88 2.68
N ASP A 29 -9.61 -26.01 3.07
CA ASP A 29 -9.23 -26.32 4.45
C ASP A 29 -8.24 -25.30 5.02
N VAL A 30 -7.26 -24.86 4.21
CA VAL A 30 -6.31 -23.81 4.59
C VAL A 30 -7.02 -22.48 4.79
N VAL A 31 -7.94 -22.09 3.90
CA VAL A 31 -8.75 -20.87 4.08
C VAL A 31 -9.59 -20.97 5.37
N GLY A 32 -10.20 -22.13 5.62
CA GLY A 32 -10.99 -22.36 6.84
C GLY A 32 -10.14 -22.21 8.11
N PHE A 33 -8.93 -22.76 8.10
CA PHE A 33 -7.97 -22.62 9.17
C PHE A 33 -7.51 -21.17 9.36
N TRP A 34 -7.17 -20.45 8.29
CA TRP A 34 -6.74 -19.05 8.37
C TRP A 34 -7.82 -18.12 8.92
N ILE A 35 -9.09 -18.38 8.62
CA ILE A 35 -10.18 -17.60 9.23
C ILE A 35 -10.29 -17.91 10.72
N LYS A 36 -10.14 -19.19 11.12
CA LYS A 36 -10.18 -19.58 12.54
C LYS A 36 -9.04 -18.96 13.35
N GLU A 37 -7.87 -18.86 12.75
CA GLU A 37 -6.66 -18.29 13.34
C GLU A 37 -6.52 -16.77 13.12
N GLU A 38 -7.56 -16.11 12.59
CA GLU A 38 -7.62 -14.66 12.34
C GLU A 38 -6.53 -14.12 11.40
N LEU A 39 -5.95 -14.98 10.55
CA LEU A 39 -5.05 -14.55 9.47
C LEU A 39 -5.83 -13.80 8.38
N LEU A 40 -7.05 -14.26 8.11
CA LEU A 40 -8.00 -13.61 7.22
C LEU A 40 -9.26 -13.21 8.01
N ILE A 41 -9.67 -11.95 7.84
CA ILE A 41 -10.80 -11.38 8.57
C ILE A 41 -11.97 -11.18 7.59
N PRO A 42 -13.03 -12.02 7.65
CA PRO A 42 -14.22 -11.79 6.84
C PRO A 42 -14.94 -10.50 7.27
N LEU A 43 -15.70 -9.93 6.35
CA LEU A 43 -16.62 -8.84 6.65
C LEU A 43 -17.69 -9.30 7.66
N PRO A 44 -18.19 -8.39 8.51
CA PRO A 44 -19.32 -8.69 9.40
C PRO A 44 -20.51 -9.25 8.61
N ALA A 45 -21.08 -10.35 9.07
CA ALA A 45 -22.19 -11.03 8.43
C ALA A 45 -23.26 -11.39 9.47
N ALA A 46 -24.54 -11.31 9.09
CA ALA A 46 -25.63 -11.69 10.00
C ALA A 46 -25.60 -13.20 10.29
N PRO A 47 -26.25 -13.65 11.38
CA PRO A 47 -26.37 -15.09 11.66
C PRO A 47 -26.96 -15.82 10.45
N ARG A 48 -26.25 -16.88 9.98
CA ARG A 48 -26.58 -17.70 8.78
C ARG A 48 -26.24 -17.09 7.43
N GLU A 49 -25.67 -15.89 7.37
CA GLU A 49 -25.12 -15.37 6.12
C GLU A 49 -23.75 -15.98 5.82
N HIS A 50 -23.47 -16.16 4.52
CA HIS A 50 -22.17 -16.62 4.07
C HIS A 50 -21.13 -15.52 4.29
N ARG A 51 -19.99 -15.91 4.90
CA ARG A 51 -18.83 -15.02 5.07
C ARG A 51 -18.38 -14.46 3.73
N ARG A 52 -18.11 -13.16 3.71
CA ARG A 52 -17.58 -12.42 2.56
C ARG A 52 -16.24 -11.81 2.91
N PHE A 53 -15.39 -11.62 1.92
CA PHE A 53 -14.07 -11.02 2.04
C PHE A 53 -14.01 -9.78 1.17
N SER A 54 -13.34 -8.74 1.64
CA SER A 54 -13.07 -7.57 0.81
C SER A 54 -11.84 -7.80 -0.06
N TYR A 55 -11.58 -6.90 -1.02
CA TYR A 55 -10.42 -7.01 -1.91
C TYR A 55 -9.08 -7.00 -1.15
N GLU A 56 -8.97 -6.24 -0.06
CA GLU A 56 -7.76 -6.18 0.78
C GLU A 56 -7.47 -7.53 1.41
N GLN A 57 -8.51 -8.26 1.83
CA GLN A 57 -8.35 -9.60 2.39
C GLN A 57 -7.90 -10.60 1.31
N LEU A 58 -8.28 -10.37 0.06
CA LEU A 58 -7.78 -11.11 -1.10
C LEU A 58 -6.28 -10.86 -1.33
N ASN A 59 -5.88 -9.59 -1.27
CA ASN A 59 -4.47 -9.20 -1.39
C ASN A 59 -3.63 -9.77 -0.23
N VAL A 60 -4.15 -9.73 1.01
CA VAL A 60 -3.51 -10.39 2.16
C VAL A 60 -3.39 -11.90 1.92
N ALA A 61 -4.46 -12.56 1.44
CA ALA A 61 -4.47 -13.99 1.22
C ALA A 61 -3.41 -14.44 0.20
N VAL A 62 -3.27 -13.74 -0.94
CA VAL A 62 -2.28 -14.10 -1.97
C VAL A 62 -0.85 -13.92 -1.45
N ILE A 63 -0.60 -12.87 -0.67
CA ILE A 63 0.71 -12.62 -0.05
C ILE A 63 1.05 -13.71 0.96
N LEU A 64 0.15 -14.03 1.88
CA LEU A 64 0.37 -15.09 2.86
C LEU A 64 0.56 -16.46 2.19
N ASN A 65 -0.13 -16.71 1.07
CA ASN A 65 0.05 -17.97 0.32
C ASN A 65 1.40 -18.04 -0.37
N ALA A 66 1.90 -16.93 -0.91
CA ALA A 66 3.25 -16.85 -1.46
C ALA A 66 4.30 -17.12 -0.37
N MET A 67 4.17 -16.47 0.80
CA MET A 67 5.07 -16.72 1.94
C MET A 67 5.03 -18.18 2.41
N ARG A 68 3.83 -18.76 2.54
CA ARG A 68 3.66 -20.18 2.87
C ARG A 68 4.37 -21.09 1.87
N SER A 69 4.27 -20.78 0.58
CA SER A 69 4.91 -21.55 -0.50
C SER A 69 6.44 -21.46 -0.46
N LEU A 70 6.98 -20.38 0.12
CA LEU A 70 8.41 -20.21 0.42
C LEU A 70 8.85 -20.88 1.73
N GLY A 71 7.95 -21.59 2.42
CA GLY A 71 8.25 -22.33 3.65
C GLY A 71 7.98 -21.56 4.94
N ALA A 72 7.31 -20.40 4.89
CA ALA A 72 6.88 -19.71 6.10
C ALA A 72 5.96 -20.60 6.94
N ASN A 73 6.35 -20.87 8.18
CA ASN A 73 5.52 -21.61 9.12
C ASN A 73 4.35 -20.75 9.64
N ILE A 74 3.41 -21.38 10.34
CA ILE A 74 2.20 -20.68 10.82
C ILE A 74 2.49 -19.52 11.78
N GLY A 75 3.56 -19.60 12.58
CA GLY A 75 3.96 -18.51 13.47
C GLY A 75 4.37 -17.26 12.69
N VAL A 76 5.17 -17.46 11.64
CA VAL A 76 5.54 -16.38 10.70
C VAL A 76 4.29 -15.79 10.07
N LEU A 77 3.44 -16.63 9.46
CA LEU A 77 2.23 -16.15 8.79
C LEU A 77 1.32 -15.35 9.74
N ARG A 78 1.21 -15.77 11.01
CA ARG A 78 0.42 -15.06 12.03
C ARG A 78 1.01 -13.68 12.35
N ALA A 79 2.33 -13.58 12.52
CA ALA A 79 2.99 -12.30 12.80
C ALA A 79 2.75 -11.29 11.67
N PHE A 80 2.93 -11.72 10.42
CA PHE A 80 2.67 -10.87 9.25
C PHE A 80 1.19 -10.51 9.11
N ALA A 81 0.29 -11.48 9.28
CA ALA A 81 -1.15 -11.21 9.22
C ALA A 81 -1.55 -10.19 10.30
N GLN A 82 -1.08 -10.33 11.54
CA GLN A 82 -1.40 -9.38 12.61
C GLN A 82 -1.00 -7.94 12.25
N GLY A 83 0.20 -7.74 11.71
CA GLY A 83 0.65 -6.44 11.22
C GLY A 83 -0.21 -5.87 10.09
N LEU A 84 -0.48 -6.69 9.07
CA LEU A 84 -1.30 -6.27 7.93
C LEU A 84 -2.74 -5.95 8.34
N GLN A 85 -3.34 -6.78 9.19
CA GLN A 85 -4.69 -6.53 9.71
C GLN A 85 -4.71 -5.27 10.61
N HIS A 86 -3.63 -5.01 11.34
CA HIS A 86 -3.48 -3.79 12.15
C HIS A 86 -3.48 -2.54 11.27
N GLY A 87 -2.68 -2.49 10.20
CA GLY A 87 -2.67 -1.36 9.26
C GLY A 87 -4.00 -1.16 8.53
N ILE A 88 -4.62 -2.25 8.05
CA ILE A 88 -5.97 -2.23 7.44
C ILE A 88 -7.00 -1.61 8.40
N ARG A 89 -6.95 -2.00 9.68
CA ARG A 89 -7.86 -1.48 10.71
C ARG A 89 -7.66 0.01 10.93
N ILE A 90 -6.41 0.50 10.99
CA ILE A 90 -6.11 1.94 11.10
C ILE A 90 -6.72 2.69 9.92
N MET A 91 -6.46 2.23 8.68
CA MET A 91 -6.97 2.88 7.47
C MET A 91 -8.49 3.00 7.49
N ARG A 92 -9.19 1.88 7.79
CA ARG A 92 -10.66 1.84 7.80
C ARG A 92 -11.28 2.65 8.92
N GLN A 93 -10.81 2.49 10.16
CA GLN A 93 -11.38 3.19 11.32
C GLN A 93 -11.24 4.70 11.23
N ARG A 94 -10.18 5.17 10.55
CA ARG A 94 -9.88 6.59 10.41
C ARG A 94 -10.28 7.15 9.04
N ASN A 95 -10.79 6.33 8.12
CA ASN A 95 -11.13 6.73 6.76
C ASN A 95 -9.95 7.42 6.02
N ILE A 96 -8.78 6.79 6.10
CA ILE A 96 -7.55 7.24 5.43
C ILE A 96 -7.54 6.64 4.03
N ALA A 97 -7.49 7.47 2.98
CA ALA A 97 -7.29 6.96 1.63
C ALA A 97 -5.81 6.65 1.41
N TYR A 98 -5.49 5.73 0.50
CA TYR A 98 -4.11 5.31 0.26
C TYR A 98 -3.19 6.49 -0.12
N ASN A 99 -3.70 7.46 -0.91
CA ASN A 99 -2.94 8.65 -1.31
C ASN A 99 -2.53 9.54 -0.13
N ASP A 100 -3.33 9.55 0.94
CA ASP A 100 -3.01 10.35 2.11
C ASP A 100 -1.89 9.72 2.97
N VAL A 101 -1.55 8.45 2.74
CA VAL A 101 -0.58 7.75 3.59
C VAL A 101 0.82 8.33 3.43
N ILE A 102 1.20 8.74 2.22
CA ILE A 102 2.49 9.40 1.95
C ILE A 102 2.56 10.73 2.72
N ASP A 103 1.50 11.54 2.61
CA ASP A 103 1.37 12.83 3.28
C ASP A 103 1.46 12.68 4.82
N ILE A 104 0.79 11.66 5.38
CA ILE A 104 0.84 11.33 6.81
C ILE A 104 2.23 10.86 7.22
N GLU A 105 2.86 10.00 6.43
CA GLU A 105 4.20 9.46 6.71
C GLU A 105 5.25 10.55 6.75
N ASP A 106 5.24 11.45 5.76
CA ASP A 106 6.19 12.55 5.67
C ASP A 106 6.08 13.46 6.90
N LEU A 107 4.86 13.82 7.30
CA LEU A 107 4.65 14.61 8.51
C LEU A 107 5.07 13.85 9.77
N HIS A 108 4.73 12.57 9.87
CA HIS A 108 5.10 11.72 11.02
C HIS A 108 6.62 11.65 11.19
N LYS A 109 7.37 11.45 10.09
CA LYS A 109 8.83 11.44 10.08
C LYS A 109 9.42 12.76 10.56
N LEU A 110 8.89 13.90 10.10
CA LEU A 110 9.35 15.23 10.54
C LEU A 110 9.10 15.45 12.03
N LEU A 111 7.90 15.12 12.51
CA LEU A 111 7.54 15.22 13.92
C LEU A 111 8.37 14.27 14.80
N PHE A 112 8.63 13.05 14.34
CA PHE A 112 9.44 12.08 15.07
C PHE A 112 10.91 12.52 15.18
N ARG A 113 11.52 13.04 14.11
CA ARG A 113 12.89 13.58 14.14
C ARG A 113 13.05 14.67 15.21
N ARG A 114 12.05 15.55 15.33
CA ARG A 114 12.01 16.55 16.41
C ARG A 114 12.04 15.90 17.79
N THR A 115 11.25 14.85 18.04
CA THR A 115 11.25 14.16 19.35
C THR A 115 12.58 13.48 19.69
N LYS A 116 13.47 13.32 18.71
CA LYS A 116 14.81 12.74 18.85
C LYS A 116 15.93 13.78 18.83
N ASP A 117 15.60 15.07 18.79
CA ASP A 117 16.55 16.18 18.63
C ASP A 117 17.47 15.98 17.41
N VAL A 118 16.92 15.44 16.31
CA VAL A 118 17.63 15.18 15.06
C VAL A 118 17.34 16.29 14.05
N GLU A 119 18.37 16.69 13.30
CA GLU A 119 18.29 17.64 12.19
C GLU A 119 17.18 17.30 11.18
N ILE A 120 16.36 18.31 10.88
CA ILE A 120 15.29 18.24 9.88
C ILE A 120 15.81 18.89 8.60
N PRO A 121 15.77 18.18 7.45
CA PRO A 121 16.13 18.77 6.17
C PRO A 121 15.05 19.77 5.72
N VAL A 122 15.48 20.95 5.33
CA VAL A 122 14.63 22.04 4.82
C VAL A 122 14.79 22.11 3.31
N PHE A 123 13.67 22.17 2.61
CA PHE A 123 13.61 22.32 1.16
C PHE A 123 12.85 23.60 0.81
N ASP A 124 13.19 24.20 -0.33
CA ASP A 124 12.39 25.30 -0.87
C ASP A 124 11.06 24.79 -1.45
N GLN A 125 10.22 25.72 -1.90
CA GLN A 125 8.94 25.42 -2.56
C GLN A 125 9.06 24.60 -3.86
N HIS A 126 10.27 24.41 -4.38
CA HIS A 126 10.58 23.61 -5.56
C HIS A 126 11.21 22.25 -5.20
N GLY A 127 11.29 21.91 -3.91
CA GLY A 127 11.89 20.65 -3.45
C GLY A 127 13.42 20.66 -3.45
N LYS A 128 14.07 21.81 -3.60
CA LYS A 128 15.53 21.91 -3.52
C LYS A 128 15.97 22.04 -2.06
N PHE A 129 16.89 21.19 -1.63
CA PHE A 129 17.48 21.26 -0.30
C PHE A 129 18.14 22.62 -0.04
N ILE A 130 17.82 23.22 1.10
CA ILE A 130 18.37 24.50 1.57
C ILE A 130 19.39 24.23 2.67
N GLU A 131 18.96 23.65 3.79
CA GLU A 131 19.77 23.46 4.99
C GLU A 131 19.20 22.38 5.91
N TYR A 132 19.98 22.00 6.93
CA TYR A 132 19.48 21.25 8.08
C TYR A 132 19.15 22.21 9.22
N ASN A 133 17.99 22.04 9.85
CA ASN A 133 17.58 22.82 11.01
C ASN A 133 17.24 21.90 12.19
N LEU A 134 17.89 22.13 13.33
CA LEU A 134 17.72 21.37 14.58
C LEU A 134 16.47 21.78 15.38
N THR A 135 15.88 22.93 15.08
CA THR A 135 14.95 23.60 15.99
C THR A 135 13.77 24.18 15.24
N TYR A 136 12.86 23.32 14.77
CA TYR A 136 11.51 23.76 14.50
C TYR A 136 10.61 23.43 15.69
N TYR A 137 9.85 24.43 16.15
CA TYR A 137 8.66 24.17 16.95
C TYR A 137 7.67 23.32 16.15
N GLU A 138 6.81 22.59 16.84
CA GLU A 138 5.83 21.72 16.18
C GLU A 138 5.01 22.45 15.11
N ASP A 139 4.54 23.65 15.45
CA ASP A 139 3.72 24.48 14.57
C ASP A 139 4.49 24.92 13.32
N GLU A 140 5.81 25.13 13.43
CA GLU A 140 6.65 25.46 12.29
C GLU A 140 6.86 24.27 11.37
N ILE A 141 7.00 23.05 11.91
CA ILE A 141 7.05 21.81 11.11
C ILE A 141 5.73 21.63 10.36
N ILE A 142 4.61 21.83 11.05
CA ILE A 142 3.27 21.71 10.45
C ILE A 142 3.07 22.75 9.36
N ASP A 143 3.43 24.01 9.61
CA ASP A 143 3.30 25.08 8.62
C ASP A 143 4.24 24.89 7.41
N TYR A 144 5.44 24.38 7.65
CA TYR A 144 6.36 23.99 6.58
C TYR A 144 5.75 22.88 5.71
N TRP A 145 5.29 21.79 6.34
CA TRP A 145 4.64 20.68 5.64
C TRP A 145 3.39 21.13 4.86
N ARG A 146 2.57 22.02 5.44
CA ARG A 146 1.38 22.60 4.79
C ARG A 146 1.69 23.41 3.54
N LYS A 147 2.84 24.10 3.50
CA LYS A 147 3.30 24.89 2.34
C LYS A 147 3.81 23.99 1.22
N PHE A 148 4.49 22.89 1.58
CA PHE A 148 5.05 21.94 0.62
C PHE A 148 3.96 21.06 -0.01
N ASN A 149 3.05 20.55 0.82
CA ASN A 149 1.93 19.74 0.37
C ASN A 149 0.78 20.64 -0.06
N GLN A 150 0.72 20.92 -1.37
CA GLN A 150 -0.32 21.69 -2.08
C GLN A 150 -1.70 20.99 -2.09
N ILE A 151 -2.12 20.41 -0.95
CA ILE A 151 -3.46 19.85 -0.79
C ILE A 151 -4.47 21.01 -0.86
N ALA A 152 -5.48 20.88 -1.71
CA ALA A 152 -6.39 21.97 -2.05
C ALA A 152 -7.40 22.35 -0.95
N HIS A 153 -7.50 21.55 0.12
CA HIS A 153 -8.54 21.70 1.17
C HIS A 153 -7.93 21.71 2.58
N ASP A 154 -8.11 22.83 3.29
CA ASP A 154 -7.58 23.02 4.65
C ASP A 154 -8.15 22.00 5.65
N GLU A 155 -9.43 21.62 5.52
CA GLU A 155 -10.04 20.61 6.40
C GLU A 155 -9.39 19.22 6.26
N ARG A 156 -8.98 18.83 5.04
CA ARG A 156 -8.27 17.56 4.83
C ARG A 156 -6.88 17.63 5.46
N LYS A 157 -6.16 18.75 5.31
CA LYS A 157 -4.85 18.95 5.94
C LYS A 157 -4.91 18.79 7.45
N ASP A 158 -5.89 19.42 8.10
CA ASP A 158 -6.05 19.34 9.56
C ASP A 158 -6.37 17.92 10.03
N PHE A 159 -7.18 17.20 9.26
CA PHE A 159 -7.40 15.78 9.49
C PHE A 159 -6.09 14.98 9.42
N LEU A 160 -5.27 15.14 8.37
CA LEU A 160 -4.00 14.42 8.21
C LEU A 160 -3.00 14.74 9.33
N ILE A 161 -2.90 16.00 9.72
CA ILE A 161 -2.06 16.44 10.85
C ILE A 161 -2.48 15.72 12.14
N LYS A 162 -3.79 15.67 12.41
CA LYS A 162 -4.32 14.98 13.60
C LYS A 162 -4.00 13.48 13.57
N ILE A 163 -4.10 12.84 12.41
CA ILE A 163 -3.72 11.43 12.26
C ILE A 163 -2.22 11.26 12.53
N ALA A 164 -1.36 11.98 11.82
CA ALA A 164 0.10 11.86 11.94
C ALA A 164 0.56 12.00 13.40
N LYS A 165 0.04 12.98 14.15
CA LYS A 165 0.40 13.20 15.56
C LYS A 165 -0.02 12.06 16.50
N SER A 166 -1.02 11.27 16.10
CA SER A 166 -1.64 10.26 16.97
C SER A 166 -1.10 8.84 16.76
N LEU A 167 -0.28 8.63 15.72
CA LEU A 167 0.29 7.33 15.39
C LEU A 167 1.65 7.18 16.05
N ASN A 168 1.92 6.00 16.63
CA ASN A 168 3.28 5.64 17.02
C ASN A 168 4.06 5.10 15.78
N VAL A 169 5.35 4.80 15.95
CA VAL A 169 6.20 4.28 14.85
C VAL A 169 5.70 2.95 14.30
N TYR A 170 5.21 2.06 15.17
CA TYR A 170 4.65 0.76 14.77
C TYR A 170 3.39 0.94 13.92
N ASP A 171 2.46 1.79 14.36
CA ASP A 171 1.22 2.11 13.65
C ASP A 171 1.52 2.70 12.27
N MET A 172 2.47 3.65 12.20
CA MET A 172 2.84 4.32 10.95
C MET A 172 3.48 3.36 9.95
N ARG A 173 4.38 2.50 10.41
CA ARG A 173 5.00 1.46 9.57
C ARG A 173 3.95 0.56 8.92
N TRP A 174 3.04 0.00 9.70
CA TRP A 174 2.00 -0.88 9.17
C TRP A 174 0.97 -0.13 8.33
N LEU A 175 0.67 1.12 8.66
CA LEU A 175 -0.15 1.98 7.80
C LEU A 175 0.49 2.16 6.41
N TYR A 176 1.81 2.44 6.36
CA TYR A 176 2.56 2.58 5.11
C TYR A 176 2.58 1.27 4.30
N ILE A 177 2.96 0.15 4.93
CA ILE A 177 2.98 -1.16 4.27
C ILE A 177 1.60 -1.53 3.74
N CYS A 178 0.55 -1.32 4.55
CA CYS A 178 -0.80 -1.62 4.11
C CYS A 178 -1.25 -0.73 2.97
N SER A 179 -0.77 0.50 2.84
CA SER A 179 -1.17 1.39 1.74
C SER A 179 -0.90 0.78 0.37
N ASP A 180 0.14 -0.04 0.22
CA ASP A 180 0.38 -0.82 -0.99
C ASP A 180 -0.81 -1.74 -1.30
N LEU A 181 -1.38 -2.42 -0.31
CA LEU A 181 -2.54 -3.30 -0.52
C LEU A 181 -3.80 -2.57 -1.01
N PHE A 182 -3.88 -1.25 -0.77
CA PHE A 182 -4.98 -0.39 -1.17
C PHE A 182 -4.66 0.44 -2.42
N ASN A 183 -3.41 0.39 -2.93
CA ASN A 183 -2.94 1.29 -3.97
C ASN A 183 -3.39 0.81 -5.37
N PRO A 184 -4.37 1.46 -6.02
CA PRO A 184 -4.78 1.14 -7.39
C PRO A 184 -3.66 1.18 -8.42
N ASN A 185 -2.65 2.02 -8.21
CA ASN A 185 -1.54 2.18 -9.15
C ASN A 185 -0.66 0.92 -9.19
N ILE A 186 -0.88 -0.06 -8.31
CA ILE A 186 -0.31 -1.40 -8.49
C ILE A 186 -0.77 -2.05 -9.79
N LEU A 187 -1.96 -1.72 -10.31
CA LEU A 187 -2.43 -2.24 -11.58
C LEU A 187 -1.90 -1.48 -12.80
N ASP A 188 -1.39 -0.27 -12.61
CA ASP A 188 -0.83 0.56 -13.67
C ASP A 188 0.59 0.09 -14.03
N PHE A 189 0.91 0.04 -15.32
CA PHE A 189 2.21 -0.42 -15.85
C PHE A 189 3.38 0.45 -15.39
N GLU A 190 3.15 1.68 -14.93
CA GLU A 190 4.21 2.56 -14.42
C GLU A 190 4.91 2.02 -13.15
N ARG A 191 4.24 1.20 -12.34
CA ARG A 191 4.93 0.51 -11.22
C ARG A 191 5.72 -0.68 -11.76
N SER A 192 7.04 -0.67 -11.55
CA SER A 192 7.91 -1.78 -11.91
C SER A 192 7.43 -3.09 -11.27
N ASP A 193 7.34 -4.15 -12.06
CA ASP A 193 7.13 -5.54 -11.59
C ASP A 193 8.22 -5.97 -10.59
N GLU A 194 9.33 -5.23 -10.54
CA GLU A 194 10.43 -5.40 -9.60
C GLU A 194 10.17 -4.74 -8.24
N SER A 195 8.97 -4.23 -7.97
CA SER A 195 8.62 -3.80 -6.61
C SER A 195 8.37 -5.02 -5.72
N PHE A 196 9.10 -5.11 -4.61
CA PHE A 196 8.99 -6.22 -3.67
C PHE A 196 9.06 -5.75 -2.23
N TRP A 197 8.57 -6.61 -1.35
CA TRP A 197 8.82 -6.50 0.08
C TRP A 197 9.94 -7.47 0.45
N LEU A 198 10.91 -6.98 1.21
CA LEU A 198 11.76 -7.85 2.00
C LEU A 198 11.10 -8.02 3.36
N ALA A 199 10.72 -9.25 3.70
CA ALA A 199 9.91 -9.58 4.88
C ALA A 199 10.67 -10.53 5.80
N TRP A 200 10.86 -10.21 7.08
CA TRP A 200 11.54 -11.09 8.03
C TRP A 200 10.91 -11.04 9.42
N LEU A 201 11.36 -11.93 10.33
CA LEU A 201 11.10 -11.78 11.76
C LEU A 201 12.31 -11.13 12.43
N ASN A 202 12.08 -10.11 13.24
CA ASN A 202 13.13 -9.48 14.04
C ASN A 202 13.55 -10.40 15.22
N GLU A 203 14.50 -9.94 16.03
CA GLU A 203 15.04 -10.71 17.17
C GLU A 203 13.96 -11.05 18.22
N ASP A 204 12.90 -10.25 18.31
CA ASP A 204 11.76 -10.44 19.21
C ASP A 204 10.67 -11.37 18.61
N GLY A 205 10.86 -11.84 17.36
CA GLY A 205 9.90 -12.65 16.63
C GLY A 205 8.72 -11.87 16.05
N GLU A 206 8.80 -10.54 16.02
CA GLU A 206 7.83 -9.67 15.35
C GLU A 206 8.10 -9.60 13.85
N ALA A 207 7.03 -9.49 13.05
CA ALA A 207 7.15 -9.31 11.61
C ALA A 207 7.65 -7.91 11.27
N ASP A 208 8.59 -7.84 10.34
CA ASP A 208 9.05 -6.59 9.75
C ASP A 208 9.06 -6.68 8.23
N ILE A 209 8.83 -5.53 7.58
CA ILE A 209 8.80 -5.40 6.13
C ILE A 209 9.55 -4.13 5.75
N GLU A 210 10.49 -4.27 4.83
CA GLU A 210 11.07 -3.17 4.09
C GLU A 210 10.51 -3.18 2.66
N PRO A 211 9.68 -2.19 2.30
CA PRO A 211 9.28 -1.98 0.92
C PRO A 211 10.49 -1.50 0.12
N THR A 212 10.80 -2.24 -0.94
CA THR A 212 12.00 -2.05 -1.74
C THR A 212 11.63 -1.87 -3.20
N TYR A 213 12.32 -0.93 -3.83
CA TYR A 213 12.20 -0.59 -5.24
C TYR A 213 13.53 -0.84 -5.94
N GLU A 214 13.50 -0.96 -7.27
CA GLU A 214 14.71 -1.11 -8.09
C GLU A 214 15.77 -0.05 -7.70
N GLY A 215 16.99 -0.50 -7.35
CA GLY A 215 18.09 0.38 -6.92
C GLY A 215 18.16 0.72 -5.42
N SER A 216 17.22 0.25 -4.59
CA SER A 216 17.28 0.45 -3.13
C SER A 216 18.37 -0.41 -2.45
N SER A 217 19.20 0.21 -1.61
CA SER A 217 20.20 -0.52 -0.81
C SER A 217 19.59 -0.98 0.51
N VAL A 218 19.29 -2.27 0.61
CA VAL A 218 18.83 -2.89 1.87
C VAL A 218 19.99 -2.90 2.87
N THR A 219 19.82 -2.25 4.02
CA THR A 219 20.78 -2.36 5.13
C THR A 219 20.40 -3.59 5.95
N ARG A 220 20.91 -4.76 5.55
CA ARG A 220 20.61 -6.01 6.24
C ARG A 220 21.16 -6.03 7.67
N TYR A 221 20.34 -6.52 8.59
CA TYR A 221 20.84 -7.22 9.78
C TYR A 221 21.32 -8.62 9.35
N PRO A 222 22.54 -9.05 9.71
CA PRO A 222 23.21 -10.19 9.08
C PRO A 222 22.58 -11.57 9.35
N ASP A 223 21.70 -11.73 10.34
CA ASP A 223 21.39 -13.06 10.90
C ASP A 223 19.95 -13.56 10.74
N SER A 224 19.03 -12.79 10.14
CA SER A 224 17.62 -13.23 9.95
C SER A 224 17.34 -13.75 8.53
N ALA A 225 16.67 -14.90 8.44
CA ALA A 225 16.09 -15.37 7.19
C ALA A 225 14.97 -14.42 6.75
N ALA A 226 15.00 -14.02 5.47
CA ALA A 226 14.03 -13.09 4.89
C ALA A 226 13.34 -13.70 3.67
N PHE A 227 12.08 -13.34 3.49
CA PHE A 227 11.25 -13.67 2.34
C PHE A 227 11.28 -12.51 1.35
N TYR A 228 11.56 -12.84 0.10
CA TYR A 228 11.32 -11.93 -1.03
C TYR A 228 9.87 -12.09 -1.47
N VAL A 229 9.07 -11.04 -1.31
CA VAL A 229 7.63 -11.06 -1.64
C VAL A 229 7.38 -10.08 -2.79
N PRO A 230 7.18 -10.57 -4.04
CA PRO A 230 6.90 -9.71 -5.19
C PRO A 230 5.43 -9.27 -5.17
N PHE A 231 5.06 -8.44 -4.20
CA PHE A 231 3.66 -8.12 -3.90
C PHE A 231 2.92 -7.52 -5.10
N VAL A 232 3.57 -6.68 -5.91
CA VAL A 232 2.96 -6.10 -7.13
C VAL A 232 2.56 -7.21 -8.10
N LYS A 233 3.47 -8.13 -8.43
CA LYS A 233 3.19 -9.26 -9.32
C LYS A 233 2.10 -10.18 -8.76
N LEU A 234 2.12 -10.44 -7.45
CA LEU A 234 1.13 -11.28 -6.79
C LEU A 234 -0.27 -10.66 -6.84
N ILE A 235 -0.38 -9.36 -6.53
CA ILE A 235 -1.66 -8.64 -6.56
C ILE A 235 -2.14 -8.50 -8.01
N ARG A 236 -1.29 -8.05 -8.95
CA ARG A 236 -1.64 -7.97 -10.38
C ARG A 236 -2.19 -9.30 -10.92
N GLY A 237 -1.60 -10.41 -10.51
CA GLY A 237 -2.06 -11.76 -10.89
C GLY A 237 -3.50 -12.09 -10.47
N LEU A 238 -4.06 -11.40 -9.48
CA LEU A 238 -5.47 -11.54 -9.10
C LEU A 238 -6.43 -10.79 -10.04
N TRP A 239 -5.93 -9.83 -10.83
CA TRP A 239 -6.74 -8.88 -11.59
C TRP A 239 -6.33 -8.76 -13.07
N PRO A 240 -6.11 -9.88 -13.79
CA PRO A 240 -5.57 -9.83 -15.16
C PRO A 240 -6.45 -9.04 -16.14
N ASP A 241 -7.78 -9.16 -16.02
CA ASP A 241 -8.71 -8.49 -16.93
C ASP A 241 -8.68 -6.95 -16.78
N ARG A 242 -8.30 -6.45 -15.60
CA ARG A 242 -8.23 -5.01 -15.31
C ARG A 242 -6.93 -4.36 -15.79
N ILE A 243 -5.91 -5.17 -16.04
CA ILE A 243 -4.64 -4.71 -16.62
C ILE A 243 -4.85 -4.37 -18.11
N VAL A 244 -5.68 -5.15 -18.79
CA VAL A 244 -5.98 -4.96 -20.23
C VAL A 244 -6.82 -3.72 -20.47
N GLU A 245 -7.73 -3.35 -19.55
CA GLU A 245 -8.53 -2.12 -19.65
C GLU A 245 -7.70 -0.83 -19.51
N LEU A 246 -6.46 -0.92 -19.03
CA LEU A 246 -5.50 0.20 -18.91
C LEU A 246 -4.53 0.29 -20.09
N GLU A 247 -4.55 -0.67 -21.04
CA GLU A 247 -3.85 -0.48 -22.31
C GLU A 247 -4.51 0.69 -23.06
N GLU A 248 -3.73 1.75 -23.35
CA GLU A 248 -4.23 2.89 -24.13
C GLU A 248 -5.01 2.40 -25.36
N PRO A 249 -6.14 3.04 -25.73
CA PRO A 249 -6.78 2.72 -26.99
C PRO A 249 -5.72 2.84 -28.08
N LYS A 250 -5.42 1.72 -28.75
CA LYS A 250 -4.54 1.71 -29.93
C LYS A 250 -5.01 2.87 -30.78
N PRO A 251 -4.13 3.83 -31.14
CA PRO A 251 -4.55 4.94 -31.98
C PRO A 251 -5.18 4.31 -33.21
N ASP A 252 -6.50 4.53 -33.36
CA ASP A 252 -7.24 4.04 -34.50
C ASP A 252 -6.41 4.40 -35.73
N ALA A 253 -6.17 3.38 -36.56
CA ALA A 253 -5.46 3.53 -37.81
C ALA A 253 -6.04 4.75 -38.51
N VAL A 254 -5.29 5.85 -38.52
CA VAL A 254 -5.59 7.01 -39.34
C VAL A 254 -5.58 6.47 -40.76
N LEU A 255 -6.79 6.23 -41.28
CA LEU A 255 -7.06 5.99 -42.68
C LEU A 255 -6.50 7.20 -43.42
N CYS A 256 -5.28 7.07 -43.92
CA CYS A 256 -4.71 7.96 -44.91
C CYS A 256 -5.46 7.76 -46.24
N ASP A 257 -6.72 8.17 -46.30
CA ASP A 257 -7.39 8.46 -47.56
C ASP A 257 -6.98 9.87 -48.00
N ALA A 258 -5.73 10.00 -48.46
CA ALA A 258 -5.34 11.12 -49.28
C ALA A 258 -5.95 10.92 -50.68
N LYS A 259 -7.18 11.41 -50.88
CA LYS A 259 -7.70 11.70 -52.22
C LYS A 259 -6.82 12.79 -52.84
N VAL A 260 -5.90 12.36 -53.68
CA VAL A 260 -5.34 13.19 -54.75
C VAL A 260 -6.49 13.48 -55.72
N GLY A 261 -6.87 14.75 -55.86
CA GLY A 261 -7.93 15.17 -56.77
C GLY A 261 -7.96 16.69 -56.98
N ASP A 262 -7.39 17.09 -58.12
CA ASP A 262 -7.72 18.23 -58.98
C ASP A 262 -7.74 19.66 -58.41
N VAL A 263 -6.71 20.42 -58.80
CA VAL A 263 -6.85 21.84 -59.12
C VAL A 263 -6.62 21.97 -60.63
N SER A 264 -7.71 22.23 -61.35
CA SER A 264 -7.69 22.79 -62.71
C SER A 264 -8.01 24.28 -62.64
#